data_AF-A0A5N5SSK1-F1
#
_entry.id   AF-A0A5N5SSK1-F1
#
_cell.length_a   1.000
_cell.length_b   1.000
_cell.length_c   1.000
_cell.angle_alpha   90.00
_cell.angle_beta   90.00
_cell.angle_gamma   90.00
#
_symmetry.space_group_name_H-M   'P 1'
#
loop_
_entity.id
_entity.type
_entity.pdbx_description
1 polymer ?
#
loop_
_entity_poly.entity_id
_entity_poly.type
_entity_poly.pdbx_seq_one_letter_code
_entity_poly.pdbx_strand_id
1 'polypeptide(L)'
;MQMMLMKSTQLGNFITTQLLESQYSYQTSIEESVVLIYDPNKTARGFLSVKAYRLTPEAISVVQERDYTPEVLRKMRLGYENLFQEIKVVIKNSHLLNTLLCELFEMMPSTEGQQFLDLGTMSTLDRQLRCLMEYVDDLSQEASKFNNLQRQLAKQQQEKHKYLQKRAAENAQRQSRGEPPLPEEDINKQFKPIPPIPRLDAMITSGQITNYCKQISQFCNQSLGKLYVSKALQ
;
A
#
# COMPACT_ATOMS: atom_id res chain seq x y z
N MET A 1 -1.47 17.15 -22.77
CA MET A 1 -0.10 16.62 -22.68
C MET A 1 -0.07 15.71 -21.45
N GLN A 2 -0.28 14.39 -21.65
CA GLN A 2 -0.27 13.43 -20.55
C GLN A 2 1.18 13.12 -20.20
N MET A 3 1.57 13.37 -18.96
CA MET A 3 2.90 13.00 -18.49
C MET A 3 2.85 11.59 -17.94
N MET A 4 3.64 10.70 -18.55
CA MET A 4 3.71 9.29 -18.19
C MET A 4 5.08 9.03 -17.58
N LEU A 5 5.11 8.64 -16.31
CA LEU A 5 6.33 8.27 -15.61
C LEU A 5 6.49 6.76 -15.66
N MET A 6 7.61 6.27 -16.18
CA MET A 6 7.91 4.84 -16.16
C MET A 6 8.85 4.52 -14.99
N LYS A 7 8.43 3.61 -14.11
CA LYS A 7 9.28 3.04 -13.08
C LYS A 7 9.44 1.54 -13.34
N SER A 8 10.68 1.11 -13.50
CA SER A 8 11.02 -0.31 -13.48
C SER A 8 11.11 -0.77 -12.03
N THR A 9 10.31 -1.76 -11.66
CA THR A 9 10.31 -2.31 -10.30
C THR A 9 10.49 -3.81 -10.35
N GLN A 10 11.42 -4.32 -9.55
CA GLN A 10 11.64 -5.75 -9.45
C GLN A 10 10.58 -6.36 -8.53
N LEU A 11 9.94 -7.44 -8.99
CA LEU A 11 9.15 -8.34 -8.15
C LEU A 11 7.96 -7.66 -7.44
N GLY A 12 7.33 -6.67 -8.08
CA GLY A 12 6.11 -6.09 -7.55
C GLY A 12 6.26 -5.10 -6.40
N ASN A 13 7.49 -4.80 -5.96
CA ASN A 13 7.73 -3.75 -4.97
C ASN A 13 7.64 -2.36 -5.63
N PHE A 14 6.44 -1.80 -5.69
CA PHE A 14 6.24 -0.51 -6.33
C PHE A 14 5.54 0.54 -5.47
N ILE A 15 4.72 0.13 -4.51
CA ILE A 15 4.03 1.03 -3.60
C ILE A 15 5.01 1.49 -2.50
N THR A 16 5.78 2.54 -2.77
CA THR A 16 6.69 3.16 -1.79
C THR A 16 6.24 4.57 -1.44
N THR A 17 6.58 5.04 -0.24
CA THR A 17 6.34 6.43 0.19
C THR A 17 6.93 7.43 -0.80
N GLN A 18 8.16 7.19 -1.26
CA GLN A 18 8.81 7.99 -2.30
C GLN A 18 8.04 8.04 -3.62
N LEU A 19 7.44 6.91 -4.04
CA LEU A 19 6.62 6.89 -5.25
C LEU A 19 5.36 7.74 -5.04
N LEU A 20 4.74 7.63 -3.88
CA LEU A 20 3.53 8.38 -3.54
C LEU A 20 3.80 9.89 -3.50
N GLU A 21 4.89 10.34 -2.88
CA GLU A 21 5.30 11.75 -2.87
C GLU A 21 5.62 12.27 -4.27
N SER A 22 6.37 11.48 -5.06
CA SER A 22 6.69 11.83 -6.44
C SER A 22 5.41 11.97 -7.26
N GLN A 23 4.52 10.96 -7.20
CA GLN A 23 3.27 10.96 -7.94
C GLN A 23 2.36 12.11 -7.52
N TYR A 24 2.30 12.44 -6.22
CA TYR A 24 1.57 13.60 -5.72
C TYR A 24 2.08 14.91 -6.33
N SER A 25 3.40 15.13 -6.35
CA SER A 25 4.01 16.33 -6.94
C SER A 25 3.65 16.50 -8.42
N TYR A 26 3.73 15.40 -9.18
CA TYR A 26 3.41 15.41 -10.59
C TYR A 26 1.91 15.54 -10.87
N GLN A 27 1.06 14.90 -10.07
CA GLN A 27 -0.39 14.96 -10.22
C GLN A 27 -0.96 16.33 -9.77
N THR A 28 -0.25 17.05 -8.90
CA THR A 28 -0.52 18.46 -8.56
C THR A 28 -0.19 19.39 -9.73
N SER A 29 0.87 19.09 -10.47
CA SER A 29 1.30 19.89 -11.62
C SER A 29 0.47 19.59 -12.88
N ILE A 30 0.08 18.32 -13.07
CA ILE A 30 -0.67 17.83 -14.22
C ILE A 30 -1.73 16.84 -13.73
N GLU A 31 -3.01 17.22 -13.85
CA GLU A 31 -4.12 16.41 -13.31
C GLU A 31 -4.18 14.99 -13.90
N GLU A 32 -3.81 14.83 -15.17
CA GLU A 32 -3.81 13.55 -15.89
C GLU A 32 -2.49 12.75 -15.80
N SER A 33 -1.66 13.01 -14.77
CA SER A 33 -0.42 12.26 -14.55
C SER A 33 -0.70 10.79 -14.18
N VAL A 34 0.02 9.86 -14.81
CA VAL A 34 -0.09 8.41 -14.58
C VAL A 34 1.30 7.78 -14.42
N VAL A 35 1.42 6.84 -13.48
CA VAL A 35 2.62 6.01 -13.29
C VAL A 35 2.46 4.70 -14.06
N LEU A 36 3.39 4.43 -14.94
CA LEU A 36 3.56 3.14 -15.60
C LEU A 36 4.59 2.31 -14.83
N ILE A 37 4.21 1.12 -14.44
CA ILE A 37 5.02 0.18 -13.66
C ILE A 37 5.34 -1.00 -14.56
N TYR A 38 6.63 -1.20 -14.80
CA TYR A 38 7.17 -2.27 -15.63
C TYR A 38 7.96 -3.25 -14.78
N ASP A 39 7.64 -4.54 -14.89
CA ASP A 39 8.42 -5.61 -14.23
C ASP A 39 9.29 -6.33 -15.28
N PRO A 40 10.61 -6.07 -15.31
CA PRO A 40 11.51 -6.69 -16.28
C PRO A 40 11.65 -8.20 -16.05
N ASN A 41 11.52 -8.67 -14.80
CA ASN A 41 11.72 -10.08 -14.48
C ASN A 41 10.57 -10.95 -14.99
N LYS A 42 9.33 -10.42 -14.96
CA LYS A 42 8.17 -11.10 -15.56
C LYS A 42 8.21 -11.05 -17.07
N THR A 43 8.61 -9.90 -17.63
CA THR A 43 8.67 -9.70 -19.08
C THR A 43 9.76 -10.57 -19.71
N ALA A 44 10.92 -10.71 -19.07
CA ALA A 44 11.99 -11.63 -19.49
C ALA A 44 11.57 -13.11 -19.47
N ARG A 45 10.41 -13.45 -18.89
CA ARG A 45 9.87 -14.81 -18.85
C ARG A 45 8.69 -15.00 -19.81
N GLY A 46 8.47 -14.05 -20.71
CA GLY A 46 7.42 -14.10 -21.72
C GLY A 46 6.07 -13.52 -21.29
N PHE A 47 5.97 -12.91 -20.10
CA PHE A 47 4.74 -12.23 -19.66
C PHE A 47 4.95 -10.73 -19.56
N LEU A 48 4.39 -9.98 -20.52
CA LEU A 48 4.39 -8.52 -20.46
C LEU A 48 3.61 -8.04 -19.23
N SER A 49 4.32 -7.54 -18.22
CA SER A 49 3.74 -7.02 -16.99
C SER A 49 3.88 -5.50 -16.96
N VAL A 50 2.93 -4.83 -17.57
CA VAL A 50 2.80 -3.36 -17.54
C VAL A 50 1.51 -3.00 -16.84
N LYS A 51 1.61 -2.21 -15.78
CA LYS A 51 0.45 -1.70 -15.04
C LYS A 51 0.50 -0.18 -14.97
N ALA A 52 -0.64 0.45 -15.15
CA ALA A 52 -0.76 1.90 -15.01
C ALA A 52 -1.56 2.22 -13.74
N TYR A 53 -1.01 3.10 -12.91
CA TYR A 53 -1.63 3.53 -11.66
C TYR A 53 -1.73 5.05 -11.59
N ARG A 54 -2.82 5.52 -10.98
CA ARG A 54 -3.06 6.93 -10.67
C ARG A 54 -3.49 7.05 -9.21
N LEU A 55 -3.14 8.16 -8.56
CA LEU A 55 -3.62 8.44 -7.22
C LEU A 55 -5.09 8.86 -7.26
N THR A 56 -5.91 8.38 -6.32
CA THR A 56 -7.29 8.83 -6.19
C THR A 56 -7.37 10.26 -5.64
N PRO A 57 -8.40 11.05 -6.01
CA PRO A 57 -8.53 12.43 -5.52
C PRO A 57 -8.64 12.51 -4.00
N GLU A 58 -9.24 11.50 -3.36
CA GLU A 58 -9.30 11.37 -1.90
C GLU A 58 -7.89 11.23 -1.30
N ALA A 59 -7.05 10.38 -1.91
CA ALA A 59 -5.66 10.24 -1.46
C ALA A 59 -4.87 11.55 -1.63
N ILE A 60 -5.13 12.33 -2.68
CA ILE A 60 -4.45 13.63 -2.89
C ILE A 60 -4.75 14.58 -1.73
N SER A 61 -6.02 14.70 -1.31
CA SER A 61 -6.39 15.57 -0.20
C SER A 61 -5.70 15.19 1.11
N VAL A 62 -5.57 13.89 1.42
CA VAL A 62 -4.88 13.43 2.63
C VAL A 62 -3.38 13.67 2.57
N VAL A 63 -2.76 13.51 1.40
CA VAL A 63 -1.33 13.77 1.21
C VAL A 63 -1.03 15.28 1.26
N GLN A 64 -1.97 16.13 0.81
CA GLN A 64 -1.87 17.58 0.90
C GLN A 64 -1.88 18.08 2.35
N GLU A 65 -2.80 17.55 3.17
CA GLU A 65 -2.92 17.91 4.59
C GLU A 65 -1.77 17.34 5.44
N ARG A 66 -1.05 16.33 4.94
CA ARG A 66 0.02 15.59 5.65
C ARG A 66 -0.42 14.94 6.98
N ASP A 67 -1.73 14.86 7.21
CA ASP A 67 -2.31 14.29 8.43
C ASP A 67 -2.75 12.85 8.22
N TYR A 68 -1.81 11.91 8.42
CA TYR A 68 -2.07 10.46 8.35
C TYR A 68 -2.66 9.87 9.63
N THR A 69 -3.48 10.65 10.33
CA THR A 69 -4.12 10.20 11.57
C THR A 69 -5.22 9.18 11.27
N PRO A 70 -5.45 8.20 12.16
CA PRO A 70 -6.47 7.17 11.93
C PRO A 70 -7.89 7.75 11.82
N GLU A 71 -8.14 8.94 12.37
CA GLU A 71 -9.44 9.61 12.31
C GLU A 71 -9.72 10.16 10.91
N VAL A 72 -8.73 10.80 10.28
CA VAL A 72 -8.82 11.32 8.91
C VAL A 72 -8.97 10.17 7.92
N LEU A 73 -8.18 9.11 8.07
CA LEU A 73 -8.28 7.91 7.23
C LEU A 73 -9.65 7.23 7.35
N ARG A 74 -10.22 7.17 8.56
CA ARG A 74 -11.56 6.61 8.78
C ARG A 74 -12.66 7.49 8.18
N LYS A 75 -12.54 8.82 8.29
CA LYS A 75 -13.50 9.79 7.74
C LYS A 75 -13.52 9.73 6.21
N MET A 76 -12.35 9.66 5.60
CA MET A 76 -12.18 9.61 4.13
C MET A 76 -12.31 8.19 3.56
N ARG A 77 -12.50 7.15 4.41
CA ARG A 77 -12.56 5.72 4.02
C ARG A 77 -11.39 5.29 3.12
N LEU A 78 -10.22 5.85 3.36
CA LEU A 78 -9.00 5.52 2.63
C LEU A 78 -8.43 4.20 3.17
N GLY A 79 -8.46 3.18 2.31
CA GLY A 79 -7.75 1.91 2.50
C GLY A 79 -6.66 1.74 1.46
N TYR A 80 -5.87 0.68 1.61
CA TYR A 80 -4.81 0.33 0.64
C TYR A 80 -5.36 0.06 -0.77
N GLU A 81 -6.63 -0.37 -0.89
CA GLU A 81 -7.28 -0.63 -2.18
C GLU A 81 -7.64 0.64 -2.93
N ASN A 82 -8.04 1.69 -2.21
CA ASN A 82 -8.51 2.96 -2.81
C ASN A 82 -7.39 4.00 -2.89
N LEU A 83 -6.16 3.67 -2.49
CA LEU A 83 -5.02 4.58 -2.57
C LEU A 83 -4.57 4.80 -4.02
N PHE A 84 -4.54 3.71 -4.80
CA PHE A 84 -4.17 3.72 -6.22
C PHE A 84 -5.29 3.13 -7.06
N GLN A 85 -5.70 3.86 -8.10
CA GLN A 85 -6.60 3.37 -9.11
C GLN A 85 -5.79 2.77 -10.27
N GLU A 86 -6.07 1.51 -10.62
CA GLU A 86 -5.48 0.87 -11.80
C GLU A 86 -6.21 1.32 -13.07
N ILE A 87 -5.44 1.77 -14.06
CA ILE A 87 -5.93 2.21 -15.37
C ILE A 87 -5.65 1.11 -16.38
N LYS A 88 -6.67 0.74 -17.16
CA LYS A 88 -6.51 -0.24 -18.25
C LYS A 88 -5.58 0.32 -19.33
N VAL A 89 -4.48 -0.38 -19.57
CA VAL A 89 -3.54 -0.06 -20.66
C VAL A 89 -4.03 -0.69 -21.96
N VAL A 90 -4.15 0.10 -23.02
CA VAL A 90 -4.49 -0.36 -24.38
C VAL A 90 -3.38 0.04 -25.32
N ILE A 91 -2.69 -0.95 -25.88
CA ILE A 91 -1.64 -0.74 -26.88
C ILE A 91 -2.33 -0.54 -28.23
N LYS A 92 -2.07 0.60 -28.88
CA LYS A 92 -2.52 0.90 -30.23
C LYS A 92 -1.30 1.10 -31.11
N ASN A 93 -1.22 0.32 -32.19
CA ASN A 93 -0.16 0.45 -33.18
C ASN A 93 -0.68 1.27 -34.37
N SER A 94 0.20 2.08 -34.97
CA SER A 94 -0.07 2.72 -36.25
C SER A 94 0.01 1.69 -37.39
N HIS A 95 -0.62 1.99 -38.52
CA HIS A 95 -0.56 1.11 -39.69
C HIS A 95 0.88 0.88 -40.17
N LEU A 96 1.74 1.91 -40.09
CA LEU A 96 3.15 1.78 -40.45
C LEU A 96 3.92 0.84 -39.51
N LEU A 97 3.65 0.90 -38.19
CA LEU A 97 4.24 -0.02 -37.23
C LEU A 97 3.80 -1.46 -37.49
N ASN A 98 2.57 -1.69 -37.93
CA ASN A 98 2.13 -3.04 -38.28
C ASN A 98 2.89 -3.60 -39.48
N THR A 99 3.14 -2.78 -40.52
CA THR A 99 3.98 -3.21 -41.66
C THR A 99 5.39 -3.56 -41.21
N LEU A 100 5.99 -2.73 -40.35
CA LEU A 100 7.31 -2.99 -39.78
C LEU A 100 7.33 -4.28 -38.93
N LEU A 101 6.29 -4.53 -38.13
CA LEU A 101 6.17 -5.75 -37.33
C LEU A 101 6.09 -7.01 -38.21
N CYS A 102 5.41 -6.93 -39.37
CA CYS A 102 5.38 -8.05 -40.33
C CYS A 102 6.77 -8.34 -40.89
N GLU A 103 7.53 -7.31 -41.28
CA GLU A 103 8.89 -7.47 -41.81
C GLU A 103 9.84 -8.03 -40.74
N LEU A 104 9.76 -7.52 -39.51
CA LEU A 104 10.54 -8.03 -38.38
C LEU A 104 10.19 -9.47 -38.02
N PHE A 105 8.91 -9.87 -38.14
CA PHE A 105 8.48 -11.23 -37.85
C PHE A 105 9.14 -12.25 -38.79
N GLU A 106 9.37 -11.90 -40.06
CA GLU A 106 10.08 -12.76 -41.01
C GLU A 106 11.58 -12.87 -40.71
N MET A 107 12.16 -11.84 -40.09
CA MET A 107 13.58 -11.82 -39.71
C MET A 107 13.87 -12.47 -38.35
N MET A 108 12.86 -12.73 -37.52
CA MET A 108 13.06 -13.29 -36.18
C MET A 108 13.27 -14.82 -36.20
N PRO A 109 14.23 -15.35 -35.42
CA PRO A 109 14.42 -16.79 -35.29
C PRO A 109 13.22 -17.45 -34.59
N SER A 110 12.82 -18.64 -35.05
CA SER A 110 11.65 -19.40 -34.56
C SER A 110 11.70 -19.81 -33.08
N THR A 111 12.82 -19.59 -32.40
CA THR A 111 13.06 -19.95 -30.99
C THR A 111 12.65 -18.84 -30.02
N GLU A 112 12.51 -17.59 -30.49
CA GLU A 112 12.12 -16.47 -29.64
C GLU A 112 10.61 -16.51 -29.34
N GLY A 113 10.26 -16.38 -28.05
CA GLY A 113 8.87 -16.41 -27.58
C GLY A 113 8.44 -17.68 -26.83
N GLN A 114 9.24 -18.76 -26.85
CA GLN A 114 8.93 -20.00 -26.10
C GLN A 114 9.23 -19.91 -24.60
N GLN A 115 9.84 -18.82 -24.13
CA GLN A 115 10.18 -18.60 -22.72
C GLN A 115 8.95 -18.61 -21.79
N PHE A 116 7.76 -18.35 -22.33
CA PHE A 116 6.53 -18.46 -21.55
C PHE A 116 6.26 -19.89 -21.07
N LEU A 117 6.79 -20.92 -21.73
CA LEU A 117 6.65 -22.33 -21.36
C LEU A 117 7.75 -22.82 -20.42
N ASP A 118 8.67 -21.95 -20.00
CA ASP A 118 9.72 -22.35 -19.06
C ASP A 118 9.11 -22.72 -17.70
N LEU A 119 9.42 -23.93 -17.21
CA LEU A 119 9.06 -24.45 -15.89
C LEU A 119 10.09 -24.06 -14.81
N GLY A 120 11.27 -23.56 -15.18
CA GLY A 120 12.37 -23.16 -14.30
C GLY A 120 12.07 -21.91 -13.46
N THR A 121 11.13 -22.03 -12.51
CA THR A 121 10.52 -20.87 -11.87
C THR A 121 10.66 -20.84 -10.34
N MET A 122 11.34 -21.82 -9.74
CA MET A 122 11.47 -21.95 -8.28
C MET A 122 12.26 -20.81 -7.62
N SER A 123 13.31 -20.30 -8.27
CA SER A 123 14.16 -19.22 -7.72
C SER A 123 13.45 -17.87 -7.56
N THR A 124 12.52 -17.55 -8.47
CA THR A 124 11.71 -16.32 -8.35
C THR A 124 10.64 -16.44 -7.30
N LEU A 125 10.04 -17.62 -7.14
CA LEU A 125 9.06 -17.84 -6.10
C LEU A 125 9.73 -17.74 -4.73
N ASP A 126 10.91 -18.34 -4.56
CA ASP A 126 11.70 -18.19 -3.34
C ASP A 126 12.00 -16.72 -3.05
N ARG A 127 12.44 -15.95 -4.06
CA ARG A 127 12.71 -14.51 -3.88
C ARG A 127 11.44 -13.70 -3.56
N GLN A 128 10.31 -13.99 -4.20
CA GLN A 128 9.03 -13.34 -3.89
C GLN A 128 8.55 -13.65 -2.47
N LEU A 129 8.70 -14.90 -2.02
CA LEU A 129 8.37 -15.30 -0.66
C LEU A 129 9.29 -14.64 0.37
N ARG A 130 10.60 -14.52 0.09
CA ARG A 130 11.53 -13.78 0.97
C ARG A 130 11.12 -12.32 1.14
N CYS A 131 10.81 -11.62 0.05
CA CYS A 131 10.32 -10.24 0.14
C CYS A 131 8.99 -10.17 0.89
N LEU A 132 8.08 -11.12 0.69
CA LEU A 132 6.82 -11.16 1.44
C LEU A 132 7.05 -11.33 2.94
N MET A 133 7.99 -12.19 3.36
CA MET A 133 8.32 -12.38 4.77
C MET A 133 8.84 -11.08 5.41
N GLU A 134 9.74 -10.36 4.74
CA GLU A 134 10.25 -9.07 5.22
C GLU A 134 9.10 -8.06 5.44
N TYR A 135 8.17 -7.91 4.50
CA TYR A 135 7.04 -7.00 4.65
C TYR A 135 6.04 -7.43 5.73
N VAL A 136 5.87 -8.73 5.95
CA VAL A 136 5.02 -9.25 7.03
C VAL A 136 5.66 -8.95 8.40
N ASP A 137 6.98 -9.08 8.51
CA ASP A 137 7.71 -8.73 9.73
C ASP A 137 7.63 -7.22 10.00
N ASP A 138 7.79 -6.37 8.98
CA ASP A 138 7.61 -4.93 9.10
C ASP A 138 6.20 -4.56 9.58
N LEU A 139 5.16 -5.18 8.99
CA LEU A 139 3.77 -4.97 9.42
C LEU A 139 3.54 -5.44 10.87
N SER A 140 4.17 -6.54 11.28
CA SER A 140 4.12 -7.06 12.65
C SER A 140 4.76 -6.09 13.66
N GLN A 141 5.89 -5.47 13.29
CA GLN A 141 6.53 -4.44 14.10
C GLN A 141 5.64 -3.20 14.24
N GLU A 142 5.01 -2.75 13.16
CA GLU A 142 4.06 -1.63 13.21
C GLU A 142 2.80 -1.95 14.01
N ALA A 143 2.26 -3.16 13.88
CA ALA A 143 1.16 -3.64 14.70
C ALA A 143 1.53 -3.66 16.19
N SER A 144 2.77 -4.06 16.52
CA SER A 144 3.28 -4.03 17.89
C SER A 144 3.39 -2.62 18.45
N LYS A 145 3.88 -1.65 17.66
CA LYS A 145 3.90 -0.22 18.02
C LYS A 145 2.49 0.30 18.28
N PHE A 146 1.53 -0.04 17.42
CA PHE A 146 0.13 0.35 17.58
C PHE A 146 -0.50 -0.26 18.84
N ASN A 147 -0.28 -1.54 19.10
CA ASN A 147 -0.76 -2.22 20.31
C ASN A 147 -0.19 -1.59 21.58
N ASN A 148 1.08 -1.17 21.57
CA ASN A 148 1.69 -0.44 22.67
C ASN A 148 1.01 0.92 22.90
N LEU A 149 0.76 1.69 21.84
CA LEU A 149 0.03 2.96 21.93
C LEU A 149 -1.39 2.76 22.47
N GLN A 150 -2.10 1.73 22.00
CA GLN A 150 -3.44 1.42 22.50
C GLN A 150 -3.43 1.08 24.00
N ARG A 151 -2.43 0.33 24.47
CA ARG A 151 -2.23 0.06 25.90
C ARG A 151 -1.96 1.34 26.70
N GLN A 152 -1.13 2.24 26.19
CA GLN A 152 -0.83 3.50 26.86
C GLN A 152 -2.07 4.42 26.92
N LEU A 153 -2.84 4.53 25.84
CA LEU A 153 -4.10 5.27 25.81
C LEU A 153 -5.12 4.69 26.80
N ALA A 154 -5.30 3.37 26.84
CA ALA A 154 -6.21 2.73 27.77
C ALA A 154 -5.81 3.00 29.23
N LYS A 155 -4.51 2.93 29.55
CA LYS A 155 -3.99 3.24 30.88
C LYS A 155 -4.24 4.71 31.26
N GLN A 156 -3.92 5.63 30.35
CA GLN A 156 -4.14 7.06 30.57
C GLN A 156 -5.64 7.38 30.74
N GLN A 157 -6.51 6.77 29.95
CA GLN A 157 -7.96 6.95 30.05
C GLN A 157 -8.49 6.40 31.39
N GLN A 158 -7.95 5.29 31.88
CA GLN A 158 -8.30 4.74 33.18
C GLN A 158 -7.83 5.63 34.34
N GLU A 159 -6.61 6.16 34.26
CA GLU A 159 -6.07 7.11 35.26
C GLU A 159 -6.88 8.41 35.28
N LYS A 160 -7.23 8.95 34.10
CA LYS A 160 -8.12 10.11 33.96
C LYS A 160 -9.51 9.83 34.56
N HIS A 161 -10.10 8.67 34.30
CA HIS A 161 -11.40 8.31 34.87
C HIS A 161 -11.35 8.18 36.39
N LYS A 162 -10.29 7.55 36.94
CA LYS A 162 -10.06 7.47 38.39
C LYS A 162 -9.87 8.85 39.03
N TYR A 163 -9.13 9.76 38.37
CA TYR A 163 -8.94 11.13 38.84
C TYR A 163 -10.27 11.90 38.88
N LEU A 164 -11.07 11.81 37.82
CA LEU A 164 -12.39 12.44 37.74
C LEU A 164 -13.36 11.90 38.78
N GLN A 165 -13.39 10.57 39.01
CA GLN A 165 -14.22 9.97 40.06
C GLN A 165 -13.80 10.45 41.46
N LYS A 166 -12.50 10.53 41.75
CA LYS A 166 -12.01 11.05 43.04
C LYS A 166 -12.42 12.50 43.26
N ARG A 167 -12.23 13.35 42.24
CA ARG A 167 -12.67 14.75 42.25
C ARG A 167 -14.18 14.89 42.46
N ALA A 168 -14.98 14.08 41.77
CA ALA A 168 -16.44 14.09 41.92
C ALA A 168 -16.87 13.68 43.33
N ALA A 169 -16.24 12.66 43.91
CA ALA A 169 -16.51 12.22 45.29
C ALA A 169 -16.11 13.27 46.33
N GLU A 170 -14.96 13.94 46.14
CA GLU A 170 -14.50 15.02 47.02
C GLU A 170 -15.41 16.25 46.92
N ASN A 171 -15.81 16.63 45.71
CA ASN A 171 -16.76 17.73 45.50
C ASN A 171 -18.12 17.45 46.14
N ALA A 172 -18.63 16.21 46.05
CA ALA A 172 -19.87 15.80 46.71
C ALA A 172 -19.77 15.86 48.25
N GLN A 173 -18.62 15.50 48.83
CA GLN A 173 -18.37 15.64 50.28
C GLN A 173 -18.24 17.10 50.73
N ARG A 174 -17.68 17.99 49.90
CA ARG A 174 -17.60 19.42 50.22
C ARG A 174 -18.96 20.11 50.11
N GLN A 175 -19.80 19.69 49.17
CA GLN A 175 -21.18 20.16 49.05
C GLN A 175 -22.05 19.80 50.26
N SER A 176 -21.88 18.60 50.83
CA SER A 176 -22.60 18.24 52.07
C SER A 176 -22.09 18.99 53.31
N ARG A 177 -20.89 19.57 53.25
CA ARG A 177 -20.29 20.42 54.30
C ARG A 177 -20.53 21.93 54.07
N GLY A 178 -21.14 22.32 52.94
CA GLY A 178 -21.44 23.72 52.63
C GLY A 178 -20.24 24.55 52.13
N GLU A 179 -19.13 23.92 51.75
CA GLU A 179 -17.96 24.61 51.17
C GLU A 179 -18.04 24.68 49.63
N PRO A 180 -17.47 25.74 49.00
CA PRO A 180 -17.46 25.86 47.54
C PRO A 180 -16.60 24.75 46.88
N PRO A 181 -17.04 24.22 45.72
CA PRO A 181 -16.35 23.14 45.02
C PRO A 181 -14.95 23.56 44.54
N LEU A 182 -14.02 22.59 44.46
CA LEU A 182 -12.66 22.84 43.99
C LEU A 182 -12.65 23.33 42.53
N PRO A 183 -11.73 24.25 42.15
CA PRO A 183 -11.62 24.78 40.79
C PRO A 183 -11.36 23.68 39.76
N GLU A 184 -11.93 23.85 38.56
CA GLU A 184 -11.65 23.02 37.39
C GLU A 184 -10.22 23.27 36.92
N GLU A 185 -9.26 22.47 37.42
CA GLU A 185 -7.95 22.42 36.78
C GLU A 185 -8.11 21.77 35.40
N ASP A 186 -7.50 22.38 34.38
CA ASP A 186 -7.45 21.82 33.03
C ASP A 186 -6.88 20.40 33.06
N ILE A 187 -7.77 19.41 32.93
CA ILE A 187 -7.43 17.98 32.88
C ILE A 187 -6.42 17.70 31.73
N ASN A 188 -6.41 18.56 30.71
CA ASN A 188 -5.48 18.52 29.58
C ASN A 188 -4.04 18.98 29.94
N LYS A 189 -3.83 19.73 31.02
CA LYS A 189 -2.48 20.08 31.53
C LYS A 189 -1.84 18.92 32.30
N GLN A 190 -2.63 18.13 33.02
CA GLN A 190 -2.16 16.98 33.80
C GLN A 190 -2.07 15.68 32.97
N PHE A 191 -2.98 15.45 32.02
CA PHE A 191 -2.95 14.30 31.12
C PHE A 191 -2.71 14.76 29.68
N LYS A 192 -1.43 14.89 29.30
CA LYS A 192 -1.05 15.25 27.92
C LYS A 192 -1.56 14.21 26.93
N PRO A 193 -2.30 14.59 25.87
CA PRO A 193 -2.73 13.66 24.83
C PRO A 193 -1.53 12.93 24.22
N ILE A 194 -1.58 11.59 24.18
CA ILE A 194 -0.56 10.80 23.49
C ILE A 194 -0.74 11.02 21.98
N PRO A 195 0.30 11.43 21.24
CA PRO A 195 0.17 11.70 19.81
C PRO A 195 -0.15 10.40 19.05
N PRO A 196 -1.07 10.44 18.07
CA PRO A 196 -1.40 9.27 17.26
C PRO A 196 -0.22 8.87 16.37
N ILE A 197 0.02 7.57 16.22
CA ILE A 197 1.02 7.05 15.27
C ILE A 197 0.46 7.20 13.84
N PRO A 198 1.22 7.78 12.90
CA PRO A 198 0.87 7.80 11.48
C PRO A 198 0.63 6.39 10.94
N ARG A 199 -0.46 6.18 10.19
CA ARG A 199 -0.83 4.85 9.66
C ARG A 199 -0.49 4.65 8.18
N LEU A 200 0.20 5.61 7.57
CA LEU A 200 0.55 5.57 6.14
C LEU A 200 1.44 4.36 5.82
N ASP A 201 2.51 4.16 6.57
CA ASP A 201 3.46 3.07 6.31
C ASP A 201 2.78 1.70 6.44
N ALA A 202 1.94 1.53 7.48
CA ALA A 202 1.11 0.32 7.63
C ALA A 202 0.14 0.08 6.49
N MET A 203 -0.45 1.14 5.94
CA MET A 203 -1.35 1.05 4.79
C MET A 203 -0.60 0.67 3.51
N ILE A 204 0.57 1.25 3.28
CA ILE A 204 1.45 0.96 2.14
C ILE A 204 1.94 -0.49 2.23
N THR A 205 2.47 -0.90 3.38
CA THR A 205 2.98 -2.27 3.63
C THR A 205 1.88 -3.31 3.48
N SER A 206 0.66 -3.05 3.99
CA SER A 206 -0.49 -3.92 3.76
C SER A 206 -0.83 -4.06 2.27
N GLY A 207 -0.82 -2.96 1.52
CA GLY A 207 -1.07 -2.98 0.08
C GLY A 207 -0.02 -3.78 -0.69
N GLN A 208 1.25 -3.69 -0.28
CA GLN A 208 2.35 -4.47 -0.83
C GLN A 208 2.17 -5.96 -0.57
N ILE A 209 1.85 -6.36 0.67
CA ILE A 209 1.57 -7.75 1.03
C ILE A 209 0.45 -8.32 0.15
N THR A 210 -0.67 -7.60 0.02
CA THR A 210 -1.79 -8.05 -0.83
C THR A 210 -1.36 -8.21 -2.29
N ASN A 211 -0.54 -7.31 -2.80
CA ASN A 211 -0.03 -7.37 -4.16
C ASN A 211 0.90 -8.57 -4.37
N TYR A 212 1.82 -8.85 -3.43
CA TYR A 212 2.64 -10.06 -3.43
C TYR A 212 1.78 -11.32 -3.42
N CYS A 213 0.76 -11.40 -2.55
CA CYS A 213 -0.16 -12.54 -2.51
C CYS A 213 -0.89 -12.74 -3.84
N LYS A 214 -1.38 -11.67 -4.47
CA LYS A 214 -2.02 -11.72 -5.81
C LYS A 214 -1.04 -12.22 -6.87
N GLN A 215 0.21 -11.73 -6.85
CA GLN A 215 1.22 -12.13 -7.83
C GLN A 215 1.66 -13.58 -7.65
N ILE A 216 1.87 -14.04 -6.41
CA ILE A 216 2.21 -15.43 -6.11
C ILE A 216 1.05 -16.35 -6.54
N SER A 217 -0.20 -15.98 -6.26
CA SER A 217 -1.37 -16.75 -6.69
C SER A 217 -1.45 -16.85 -8.22
N GLN A 218 -1.30 -15.73 -8.94
CA GLN A 218 -1.25 -15.72 -10.41
C GLN A 218 -0.13 -16.59 -10.96
N PHE A 219 1.06 -16.51 -10.35
CA PHE A 219 2.21 -17.31 -10.71
C PHE A 219 1.97 -18.81 -10.49
N CYS A 220 1.41 -19.21 -9.35
CA CYS A 220 1.06 -20.61 -9.07
C CYS A 220 0.05 -21.16 -10.09
N ASN A 221 -0.98 -20.38 -10.43
CA ASN A 221 -1.96 -20.77 -11.44
C ASN A 221 -1.32 -20.97 -12.83
N GLN A 222 -0.41 -20.09 -13.22
CA GLN A 222 0.32 -20.21 -14.48
C GLN A 222 1.24 -21.45 -14.47
N SER A 223 2.00 -21.66 -13.41
CA SER A 223 2.90 -22.82 -13.27
C SER A 223 2.14 -24.14 -13.29
N LEU A 224 0.96 -24.21 -12.63
CA LEU A 224 0.07 -25.36 -12.73
C LEU A 224 -0.42 -25.58 -14.16
N GLY A 225 -0.84 -24.52 -14.86
CA GLY A 225 -1.24 -24.61 -16.27
C GLY A 225 -0.14 -25.18 -17.16
N LYS A 226 1.11 -24.68 -17.00
CA LYS A 226 2.28 -25.21 -17.72
C LYS A 226 2.54 -26.69 -17.40
N LEU A 227 2.41 -27.08 -16.13
CA LEU A 227 2.60 -28.47 -15.71
C LEU A 227 1.57 -29.40 -16.38
N TYR A 228 0.29 -29.00 -16.43
CA TYR A 228 -0.75 -29.79 -17.09
C TYR A 228 -0.51 -29.92 -18.60
N VAL A 229 -0.09 -28.84 -19.27
CA VAL A 229 0.27 -28.87 -20.68
C VAL A 229 1.48 -29.80 -20.90
N SER A 230 2.52 -29.67 -20.07
CA SER A 230 3.70 -30.55 -20.14
C SER A 230 3.34 -32.01 -19.90
N LYS A 231 2.40 -32.31 -19.01
CA LYS A 231 1.94 -33.68 -18.76
C LYS A 231 1.14 -34.24 -19.93
N ALA A 232 0.37 -33.41 -20.65
CA ALA A 232 -0.37 -33.85 -21.84
C ALA A 232 0.55 -34.10 -23.05
N LEU A 233 1.76 -33.55 -23.04
CA LEU A 233 2.80 -33.74 -24.06
C LEU A 233 3.71 -34.96 -23.79
N GLN A 234 3.70 -35.51 -22.58
CA GLN A 234 4.44 -36.72 -22.18
C GLN A 234 3.58 -37.98 -22.35
#